data_AF-A0A5C8AHJ8-F1
#
_entry.id   AF-A0A5C8AHJ8-F1
#
_cell.length_a   1.000
_cell.length_b   1.000
_cell.length_c   1.000
_cell.angle_alpha   90.00
_cell.angle_beta   90.00
_cell.angle_gamma   90.00
#
_symmetry.space_group_name_H-M   'P 1'
#
loop_
_entity.id
_entity.type
_entity.pdbx_description
1 polymer ?
#
loop_
_entity_poly.entity_id
_entity_poly.type
_entity_poly.pdbx_seq_one_letter_code
_entity_poly.pdbx_strand_id
1 'polypeptide(L)'
;MNFLSKKVIDFFVKKQVVYHPIPKKQLDAFNQTRTGGAKSLVCYAPFRNLYFRHQGKVVACCYNREYVLGTYPEKSIHDIWFGNEAEKLRNHIKNNDLTLGCFGCENLFRAGNYDAVKAKMYDEYSENKKKYPSVMEFELSNTCNLECIMCNGEFSSSIRKNREKKPPLEDVYDDEFVKQLEDFIPYLDEVKFYGGEPFLIPVYYEIWDKIATENPNCRISVQTNATTLNNRVKNCLEKGNFHLNISLDSLNKENFERIRKNANFERVIENLHFFHAYAVSKSTFFGISTCVMKENWRELPAFIHFCNQLEAPIYFHTVYFPSQRALWNLDSRELNEIHDFLSQQTFPTDSEIQRKNKIHYENTLSLIEKWKLQAETLDQFFEHFVPNKESVDTIHVLYFLFQNSISAKTGQIDNQGELLLQFVFKRMNQLFNLLPDNFPIDTILIRMKEFGVNLCIDALRNQNEEILVNQLLSNRNEN
;
A
#
# COMPACT_ATOMS: atom_id res chain seq x y z
N MET A 1 -37.44 48.19 4.06
CA MET A 1 -36.64 47.37 5.00
C MET A 1 -37.07 45.92 4.79
N ASN A 2 -36.27 44.94 4.38
CA ASN A 2 -34.82 44.88 4.17
C ASN A 2 -34.54 43.98 2.97
N PHE A 3 -33.80 44.52 2.01
CA PHE A 3 -33.00 43.77 1.04
C PHE A 3 -31.89 43.04 1.81
N LEU A 4 -32.13 41.80 2.22
CA LEU A 4 -31.01 40.90 2.47
C LEU A 4 -30.56 40.41 1.09
N SER A 5 -29.54 41.08 0.55
CA SER A 5 -28.93 40.69 -0.73
C SER A 5 -28.57 39.20 -0.69
N LYS A 6 -28.66 38.51 -1.83
CA LYS A 6 -28.27 37.10 -1.99
C LYS A 6 -26.89 36.79 -1.37
N LYS A 7 -25.98 37.78 -1.35
CA LYS A 7 -24.68 37.74 -0.65
C LYS A 7 -24.75 37.51 0.86
N VAL A 8 -25.80 37.96 1.55
CA VAL A 8 -25.96 37.76 3.00
C VAL A 8 -26.49 36.35 3.31
N ILE A 9 -27.36 35.80 2.45
CA ILE A 9 -27.82 34.41 2.57
C ILE A 9 -26.66 33.45 2.25
N ASP A 10 -25.86 33.75 1.21
CA ASP A 10 -24.63 33.00 0.90
C ASP A 10 -23.55 33.15 1.98
N PHE A 11 -23.55 34.23 2.75
CA PHE A 11 -22.66 34.43 3.89
C PHE A 11 -23.03 33.54 5.09
N PHE A 12 -24.33 33.29 5.32
CA PHE A 12 -24.82 32.45 6.43
C PHE A 12 -25.00 30.96 6.07
N VAL A 13 -25.04 30.59 4.79
CA VAL A 13 -25.15 29.19 4.32
C VAL A 13 -23.81 28.62 3.83
N LYS A 14 -22.67 29.22 4.20
CA LYS A 14 -21.43 28.45 4.25
C LYS A 14 -21.53 27.50 5.44
N LYS A 15 -21.88 26.23 5.19
CA LYS A 15 -21.56 25.15 6.14
C LYS A 15 -20.10 25.35 6.56
N GLN A 16 -19.86 25.80 7.78
CA GLN A 16 -18.50 25.84 8.31
C GLN A 16 -17.98 24.42 8.23
N VAL A 17 -16.94 24.21 7.43
CA VAL A 17 -16.25 22.93 7.40
C VAL A 17 -15.64 22.74 8.78
N VAL A 18 -16.16 21.78 9.53
CA VAL A 18 -15.62 21.40 10.85
C VAL A 18 -14.48 20.43 10.58
N TYR A 19 -13.28 20.77 11.04
CA TYR A 19 -12.11 19.92 10.94
C TYR A 19 -11.93 19.09 12.22
N HIS A 20 -11.36 17.90 12.06
CA HIS A 20 -11.03 16.97 13.13
C HIS A 20 -9.50 16.80 13.24
N PRO A 21 -8.78 17.80 13.79
CA PRO A 21 -7.32 17.76 13.88
C PRO A 21 -6.85 16.60 14.75
N ILE A 22 -5.72 15.98 14.36
CA ILE A 22 -4.98 15.07 15.23
C ILE A 22 -4.63 15.79 16.55
N PRO A 23 -4.86 15.17 17.73
CA PRO A 23 -4.54 15.78 19.01
C PRO A 23 -3.07 16.22 19.10
N LYS A 24 -2.82 17.43 19.62
CA LYS A 24 -1.47 18.00 19.71
C LYS A 24 -0.43 17.05 20.32
N LYS A 25 -0.79 16.34 21.39
CA LYS A 25 0.08 15.35 22.05
C LYS A 25 0.54 14.24 21.09
N GLN A 26 -0.35 13.76 20.22
CA GLN A 26 -0.01 12.74 19.23
C GLN A 26 0.84 13.33 18.10
N LEU A 27 0.56 14.56 17.67
CA LEU A 27 1.36 15.25 16.66
C LEU A 27 2.79 15.53 17.16
N ASP A 28 2.95 15.93 18.42
CA ASP A 28 4.25 16.14 19.06
C ASP A 28 5.04 14.83 19.15
N ALA A 29 4.40 13.72 19.55
CA ALA A 29 5.01 12.40 19.57
C ALA A 29 5.40 11.91 18.16
N PHE A 30 4.54 12.15 17.16
CA PHE A 30 4.87 11.85 15.77
C PHE A 30 6.08 12.65 15.27
N ASN A 31 6.14 13.94 15.58
CA ASN A 31 7.25 14.82 15.21
C ASN A 31 8.59 14.38 15.81
N GLN A 32 8.61 13.65 16.93
CA GLN A 32 9.84 13.06 17.48
C GLN A 32 10.39 11.92 16.62
N THR A 33 9.55 11.29 15.79
CA THR A 33 9.95 10.20 14.88
C THR A 33 10.30 10.67 13.46
N ARG A 34 10.22 11.98 13.19
CA ARG A 34 10.46 12.56 11.86
C ARG A 34 11.92 12.91 11.66
N THR A 35 12.44 12.53 10.49
CA THR A 35 13.76 12.94 10.04
C THR A 35 13.78 14.44 9.79
N GLY A 36 14.78 15.14 10.33
CA GLY A 36 14.89 16.60 10.22
C GLY A 36 13.99 17.38 11.18
N GLY A 37 13.41 16.71 12.18
CA GLY A 37 12.70 17.32 13.29
C GLY A 37 11.23 17.65 13.01
N ALA A 38 10.64 18.43 13.93
CA ALA A 38 9.22 18.77 13.88
C ALA A 38 8.84 19.55 12.62
N LYS A 39 7.73 19.18 11.99
CA LYS A 39 7.17 19.94 10.86
C LYS A 39 5.81 20.52 11.20
N SER A 40 5.40 21.53 10.44
CA SER A 40 4.15 22.27 10.66
C SER A 40 2.90 21.49 10.26
N LEU A 41 3.01 20.61 9.27
CA LEU A 41 1.91 19.79 8.77
C LEU A 41 2.11 18.32 9.11
N VAL A 42 1.01 17.62 9.38
CA VAL A 42 0.97 16.16 9.58
C VAL A 42 1.42 15.41 8.32
N CYS A 43 1.20 15.98 7.13
CA CYS A 43 1.55 15.37 5.85
C CYS A 43 1.82 16.45 4.79
N TYR A 44 2.73 16.19 3.86
CA TYR A 44 3.01 17.07 2.72
C TYR A 44 2.52 16.52 1.37
N ALA A 45 2.01 15.28 1.32
CA ALA A 45 1.63 14.63 0.05
C ALA A 45 0.66 15.47 -0.81
N PRO A 46 -0.46 16.02 -0.28
CA PRO A 46 -1.40 16.78 -1.12
C PRO A 46 -0.85 18.12 -1.65
N PHE A 47 0.30 18.55 -1.16
CA PHE A 47 0.97 19.79 -1.59
C PHE A 47 2.14 19.52 -2.53
N ARG A 48 2.59 18.26 -2.62
CA ARG A 48 3.85 17.89 -3.28
C ARG A 48 3.72 16.74 -4.26
N ASN A 49 2.64 16.00 -4.24
CA ASN A 49 2.55 14.73 -4.95
C ASN A 49 1.24 14.56 -5.71
N LEU A 50 1.33 13.93 -6.88
CA LEU A 50 0.22 13.31 -7.60
C LEU A 50 0.53 11.85 -7.87
N TYR A 51 -0.44 10.98 -7.62
CA TYR A 51 -0.35 9.55 -7.89
C TYR A 51 -1.40 9.15 -8.93
N PHE A 52 -0.96 8.71 -10.09
CA PHE A 52 -1.78 8.30 -11.23
C PHE A 52 -1.94 6.77 -11.25
N ARG A 53 -3.18 6.29 -11.32
CA ARG A 53 -3.51 4.85 -11.34
C ARG A 53 -3.94 4.39 -12.72
N HIS A 54 -3.85 3.10 -13.00
CA HIS A 54 -4.17 2.51 -14.32
C HIS A 54 -5.63 2.67 -14.77
N GLN A 55 -6.52 3.22 -13.93
CA GLN A 55 -7.92 3.54 -14.25
C GLN A 55 -8.15 5.05 -14.47
N GLY A 56 -7.08 5.84 -14.64
CA GLY A 56 -7.16 7.29 -14.80
C GLY A 56 -7.37 8.06 -13.50
N LYS A 57 -7.77 7.38 -12.41
CA LYS A 57 -7.94 8.01 -11.09
C LYS A 57 -6.62 8.55 -10.56
N VAL A 58 -6.64 9.80 -10.12
CA VAL A 58 -5.50 10.50 -9.53
C VAL A 58 -5.76 10.81 -8.06
N VAL A 59 -4.82 10.46 -7.20
CA VAL A 59 -4.88 10.66 -5.73
C VAL A 59 -3.64 11.38 -5.22
N ALA A 60 -3.65 11.86 -3.97
CA ALA A 60 -2.49 12.58 -3.41
C ALA A 60 -1.34 11.65 -3.00
N CYS A 61 -1.61 10.39 -2.65
CA CYS A 61 -0.59 9.39 -2.33
C CYS A 61 -1.15 7.97 -2.44
N CYS A 62 -0.26 6.98 -2.50
CA CYS A 62 -0.64 5.56 -2.60
C CYS A 62 -1.41 5.00 -1.38
N TYR A 63 -1.50 5.75 -0.27
CA TYR A 63 -2.26 5.40 0.94
C TYR A 63 -3.59 6.16 1.09
N ASN A 64 -3.82 7.22 0.30
CA ASN A 64 -5.07 7.98 0.24
C ASN A 64 -5.88 7.54 -1.01
N ARG A 65 -6.04 6.22 -1.20
CA ARG A 65 -6.68 5.68 -2.42
C ARG A 65 -8.20 5.95 -2.49
N GLU A 66 -8.82 6.33 -1.38
CA GLU A 66 -10.26 6.58 -1.28
C GLU A 66 -10.67 7.96 -1.78
N TYR A 67 -9.84 8.99 -1.55
CA TYR A 67 -10.17 10.36 -1.95
C TYR A 67 -9.51 10.71 -3.29
N VAL A 68 -10.30 10.65 -4.36
CA VAL A 68 -9.87 10.92 -5.74
C VAL A 68 -9.87 12.43 -6.00
N LEU A 69 -8.73 12.97 -6.44
CA LEU A 69 -8.57 14.38 -6.82
C LEU A 69 -9.19 14.68 -8.18
N GLY A 70 -9.16 13.68 -9.07
CA GLY A 70 -9.87 13.67 -10.34
C GLY A 70 -9.51 12.43 -11.16
N THR A 71 -10.10 12.33 -12.34
CA THR A 71 -9.92 11.20 -13.26
C THR A 71 -9.45 11.75 -14.60
N TYR A 72 -8.35 11.22 -15.13
CA TYR A 72 -7.92 11.44 -16.50
C TYR A 72 -8.60 10.40 -17.42
N PRO A 73 -9.05 10.76 -18.65
CA PRO A 73 -8.95 12.07 -19.32
C PRO A 73 -10.11 13.03 -19.03
N GLU A 74 -11.04 12.69 -18.13
CA GLU A 74 -12.21 13.55 -17.80
C GLU A 74 -11.80 14.95 -17.32
N LYS A 75 -10.64 15.06 -16.67
CA LYS A 75 -10.00 16.31 -16.26
C LYS A 75 -8.54 16.32 -16.69
N SER A 76 -8.06 17.49 -17.09
CA SER A 76 -6.63 17.72 -17.34
C SER A 76 -5.81 17.59 -16.05
N ILE A 77 -4.52 17.28 -16.16
CA ILE A 77 -3.60 17.23 -15.02
C ILE A 77 -3.60 18.58 -14.27
N HIS A 78 -3.68 19.69 -15.02
CA HIS A 78 -3.82 21.04 -14.47
C HIS A 78 -5.08 21.18 -13.61
N ASP A 79 -6.25 20.79 -14.11
CA ASP A 79 -7.51 20.90 -13.38
C ASP A 79 -7.59 19.94 -12.19
N ILE A 80 -6.92 18.79 -12.26
CA ILE A 80 -6.79 17.88 -11.13
C ILE A 80 -5.94 18.52 -10.02
N TRP A 81 -4.80 19.11 -10.37
CA TRP A 81 -3.87 19.69 -9.39
C TRP A 81 -4.38 21.00 -8.77
N PHE A 82 -4.94 21.89 -9.59
CA PHE A 82 -5.40 23.21 -9.16
C PHE A 82 -6.90 23.25 -8.85
N GLY A 83 -7.62 22.14 -9.02
CA GLY A 83 -9.05 22.06 -8.81
C GLY A 83 -9.50 21.94 -7.35
N ASN A 84 -10.82 22.02 -7.19
CA ASN A 84 -11.50 22.08 -5.90
C ASN A 84 -11.23 20.85 -5.01
N GLU A 85 -11.13 19.63 -5.57
CA GLU A 85 -10.91 18.42 -4.75
C GLU A 85 -9.49 18.41 -4.14
N ALA A 86 -8.47 18.79 -4.91
CA ALA A 86 -7.12 18.97 -4.37
C ALA A 86 -7.08 20.08 -3.30
N GLU A 87 -7.78 21.20 -3.50
CA GLU A 87 -7.86 22.26 -2.50
C GLU A 87 -8.58 21.81 -1.22
N LYS A 88 -9.68 21.04 -1.32
CA LYS A 88 -10.37 20.47 -0.17
C LYS A 88 -9.44 19.59 0.66
N LEU A 89 -8.70 18.67 0.04
CA LEU A 89 -7.75 17.81 0.77
C LEU A 89 -6.62 18.62 1.41
N ARG A 90 -6.05 19.58 0.67
CA ARG A 90 -5.04 20.50 1.23
C ARG A 90 -5.57 21.26 2.44
N ASN A 91 -6.83 21.69 2.44
CA ASN A 91 -7.41 22.40 3.58
C ASN A 91 -7.63 21.50 4.81
N HIS A 92 -7.97 20.22 4.64
CA HIS A 92 -7.99 19.27 5.77
C HIS A 92 -6.57 19.11 6.35
N ILE A 93 -5.57 18.87 5.51
CA ILE A 93 -4.20 18.66 5.98
C ILE A 93 -3.58 19.94 6.59
N LYS A 94 -3.93 21.15 6.13
CA LYS A 94 -3.55 22.42 6.78
C LYS A 94 -4.02 22.49 8.24
N ASN A 95 -5.14 21.83 8.54
CA ASN A 95 -5.70 21.71 9.89
C ASN A 95 -5.27 20.41 10.58
N ASN A 96 -4.25 19.70 10.07
CA ASN A 96 -3.80 18.40 10.59
C ASN A 96 -4.93 17.37 10.70
N ASP A 97 -5.90 17.41 9.78
CA ASP A 97 -7.06 16.54 9.73
C ASP A 97 -6.86 15.46 8.67
N LEU A 98 -6.89 14.19 9.10
CA LEU A 98 -6.69 13.01 8.25
C LEU A 98 -8.02 12.34 7.80
N THR A 99 -9.17 12.90 8.15
CA THR A 99 -10.48 12.26 7.93
C THR A 99 -10.90 12.19 6.47
N LEU A 100 -10.25 12.95 5.57
CA LEU A 100 -10.53 12.92 4.14
C LEU A 100 -9.71 11.84 3.40
N GLY A 101 -9.96 10.57 3.75
CA GLY A 101 -9.39 9.41 3.09
C GLY A 101 -7.98 9.02 3.53
N CYS A 102 -7.42 9.62 4.59
CA CYS A 102 -6.09 9.29 5.11
C CYS A 102 -6.15 8.28 6.28
N PHE A 103 -7.19 7.44 6.33
CA PHE A 103 -7.49 6.53 7.43
C PHE A 103 -6.33 5.58 7.79
N GLY A 104 -5.56 5.12 6.80
CA GLY A 104 -4.38 4.29 7.05
C GLY A 104 -3.34 4.99 7.95
N CYS A 105 -3.10 6.28 7.74
CA CYS A 105 -2.24 7.07 8.62
C CYS A 105 -2.94 7.38 9.95
N GLU A 106 -4.22 7.76 9.92
CA GLU A 106 -4.99 8.05 11.13
C GLU A 106 -5.02 6.87 12.11
N ASN A 107 -5.20 5.65 11.62
CA ASN A 107 -5.19 4.43 12.43
C ASN A 107 -3.84 4.20 13.10
N LEU A 108 -2.73 4.54 12.43
CA LEU A 108 -1.40 4.45 13.02
C LEU A 108 -1.18 5.49 14.12
N PHE A 109 -1.72 6.71 13.96
CA PHE A 109 -1.76 7.71 15.04
C PHE A 109 -2.56 7.22 16.25
N ARG A 110 -3.74 6.65 16.02
CA ARG A 110 -4.60 6.09 17.09
C ARG A 110 -3.91 4.93 17.81
N ALA A 111 -3.17 4.10 17.09
CA ALA A 111 -2.40 2.99 17.64
C ALA A 111 -1.07 3.42 18.29
N GLY A 112 -0.69 4.71 18.26
CA GLY A 112 0.60 5.19 18.74
C GLY A 112 1.81 4.69 17.92
N ASN A 113 1.58 4.10 16.74
CA ASN A 113 2.61 3.55 15.87
C ASN A 113 3.12 4.61 14.88
N TYR A 114 3.72 5.67 15.44
CA TYR A 114 4.18 6.83 14.69
C TYR A 114 5.29 6.51 13.68
N ASP A 115 6.11 5.50 13.98
CA ASP A 115 7.21 5.09 13.10
C ASP A 115 6.73 4.58 11.74
N ALA A 116 5.59 3.89 11.73
CA ALA A 116 4.99 3.32 10.53
C ALA A 116 4.17 4.34 9.70
N VAL A 117 3.93 5.56 10.22
CA VAL A 117 3.10 6.57 9.54
C VAL A 117 3.75 7.00 8.23
N LYS A 118 3.05 6.75 7.12
CA LYS A 118 3.56 6.94 5.76
C LYS A 118 3.64 8.39 5.31
N ALA A 119 2.97 9.30 6.01
CA ALA A 119 3.08 10.73 5.76
C ALA A 119 4.54 11.23 5.80
N LYS A 120 5.40 10.59 6.61
CA LYS A 120 6.85 10.92 6.70
C LYS A 120 7.59 10.80 5.38
N MET A 121 7.10 9.97 4.46
CA MET A 121 7.72 9.77 3.13
C MET A 121 7.72 11.06 2.29
N TYR A 122 6.91 12.06 2.67
CA TYR A 122 6.80 13.32 1.95
C TYR A 122 7.50 14.48 2.67
N ASP A 123 8.18 14.22 3.79
CA ASP A 123 8.82 15.25 4.62
C ASP A 123 10.02 15.90 3.93
N GLU A 124 10.72 15.15 3.09
CA GLU A 124 11.85 15.67 2.32
C GLU A 124 11.43 16.80 1.35
N TYR A 125 10.15 16.84 0.96
CA TYR A 125 9.59 17.88 0.08
C TYR A 125 8.89 19.01 0.85
N SER A 126 9.05 19.07 2.18
CA SER A 126 8.37 20.06 3.03
C SER A 126 8.73 21.52 2.69
N GLU A 127 9.96 21.76 2.25
CA GLU A 127 10.50 23.11 2.02
C GLU A 127 10.24 23.67 0.62
N ASN A 128 9.75 22.85 -0.31
CA ASN A 128 9.57 23.26 -1.69
C ASN A 128 8.52 24.39 -1.79
N LYS A 129 8.88 25.58 -2.27
CA LYS A 129 7.94 26.73 -2.37
C LYS A 129 7.21 26.81 -3.72
N LYS A 130 7.44 25.84 -4.62
CA LYS A 130 6.80 25.79 -5.95
C LYS A 130 5.28 25.56 -5.79
N LYS A 131 4.50 26.12 -6.72
CA LYS A 131 3.04 25.91 -6.83
C LYS A 131 2.66 24.58 -7.48
N TYR A 132 3.64 23.87 -8.02
CA TYR A 132 3.52 22.60 -8.72
C TYR A 132 3.96 21.45 -7.81
N PRO A 133 3.55 20.20 -8.11
CA PRO A 133 4.04 19.04 -7.39
C PRO A 133 5.57 18.92 -7.52
N SER A 134 6.19 18.41 -6.47
CA SER A 134 7.60 18.01 -6.42
C SER A 134 7.77 16.56 -6.90
N VAL A 135 6.71 15.76 -6.79
CA VAL A 135 6.72 14.34 -7.07
C VAL A 135 5.51 13.97 -7.92
N MET A 136 5.73 13.09 -8.90
CA MET A 136 4.65 12.37 -9.56
C MET A 136 4.91 10.87 -9.52
N GLU A 137 3.88 10.11 -9.15
CA GLU A 137 3.92 8.66 -9.06
C GLU A 137 3.00 8.06 -10.13
N PHE A 138 3.49 7.06 -10.86
CA PHE A 138 2.85 6.50 -12.03
C PHE A 138 2.64 4.99 -11.86
N GLU A 139 1.38 4.55 -11.77
CA GLU A 139 0.91 3.16 -11.85
C GLU A 139 0.00 3.05 -13.08
N LEU A 140 0.48 3.45 -14.27
CA LEU A 140 -0.37 3.75 -15.44
C LEU A 140 -0.91 2.51 -16.15
N SER A 141 -0.21 1.38 -16.07
CA SER A 141 -0.61 0.15 -16.75
C SER A 141 -0.30 -1.08 -15.88
N ASN A 142 -1.04 -2.16 -16.11
CA ASN A 142 -0.76 -3.46 -15.52
C ASN A 142 0.08 -4.37 -16.43
N THR A 143 0.60 -3.87 -17.55
CA THR A 143 1.39 -4.66 -18.50
C THR A 143 2.57 -5.30 -17.79
N CYS A 144 2.54 -6.62 -17.63
CA CYS A 144 3.54 -7.39 -16.89
C CYS A 144 3.69 -8.77 -17.51
N ASN A 145 4.89 -9.32 -17.47
CA ASN A 145 5.20 -10.66 -17.97
C ASN A 145 5.07 -11.77 -16.89
N LEU A 146 4.93 -11.42 -15.61
CA LEU A 146 4.97 -12.39 -14.51
C LEU A 146 3.58 -12.75 -13.94
N GLU A 147 3.48 -13.96 -13.40
CA GLU A 147 2.30 -14.47 -12.70
C GLU A 147 2.57 -14.72 -11.20
N CYS A 148 3.19 -13.74 -10.52
CA CYS A 148 3.63 -13.92 -9.14
C CYS A 148 2.48 -14.35 -8.20
N ILE A 149 2.77 -15.27 -7.28
CA ILE A 149 1.74 -15.93 -6.45
C ILE A 149 1.01 -14.99 -5.49
N MET A 150 1.64 -13.87 -5.12
CA MET A 150 1.08 -12.83 -4.26
C MET A 150 0.45 -11.64 -5.01
N CYS A 151 0.66 -11.57 -6.31
CA CYS A 151 0.15 -10.48 -7.15
C CYS A 151 -1.28 -10.82 -7.65
N ASN A 152 -1.95 -9.90 -8.33
CA ASN A 152 -3.28 -10.10 -8.94
C ASN A 152 -3.35 -9.46 -10.35
N GLY A 153 -4.49 -9.64 -11.03
CA GLY A 153 -4.73 -9.16 -12.39
C GLY A 153 -4.87 -7.65 -12.52
N GLU A 154 -5.03 -6.90 -11.43
CA GLU A 154 -4.97 -5.43 -11.48
C GLU A 154 -3.54 -4.93 -11.67
N PHE A 155 -2.54 -5.70 -11.25
CA PHE A 155 -1.13 -5.31 -11.32
C PHE A 155 -0.31 -6.15 -12.32
N SER A 156 -0.88 -7.21 -12.89
CA SER A 156 -0.25 -8.00 -13.95
C SER A 156 -1.23 -8.45 -15.03
N SER A 157 -0.95 -8.06 -16.27
CA SER A 157 -1.70 -8.47 -17.46
C SER A 157 -1.59 -9.98 -17.73
N SER A 158 -0.44 -10.61 -17.46
CA SER A 158 -0.29 -12.07 -17.52
C SER A 158 -1.21 -12.77 -16.52
N ILE A 159 -1.31 -12.29 -15.27
CA ILE A 159 -2.24 -12.85 -14.27
C ILE A 159 -3.68 -12.67 -14.74
N ARG A 160 -4.04 -11.45 -15.16
CA ARG A 160 -5.38 -11.11 -15.59
C ARG A 160 -5.88 -12.02 -16.71
N LYS A 161 -5.01 -12.25 -17.71
CA LYS A 161 -5.28 -13.13 -18.85
C LYS A 161 -5.27 -14.61 -18.47
N ASN A 162 -4.20 -15.07 -17.82
CA ASN A 162 -3.92 -16.50 -17.69
C ASN A 162 -4.57 -17.12 -16.45
N ARG A 163 -4.54 -16.42 -15.31
CA ARG A 163 -5.03 -16.92 -14.02
C ARG A 163 -6.47 -16.50 -13.73
N GLU A 164 -6.82 -15.24 -14.01
CA GLU A 164 -8.15 -14.69 -13.70
C GLU A 164 -9.13 -14.77 -14.87
N LYS A 165 -8.63 -15.03 -16.09
CA LYS A 165 -9.44 -15.11 -17.32
C LYS A 165 -10.31 -13.87 -17.57
N LYS A 166 -9.81 -12.68 -17.20
CA LYS A 166 -10.49 -11.39 -17.38
C LYS A 166 -10.02 -10.70 -18.68
N PRO A 167 -10.87 -9.88 -19.31
CA PRO A 167 -10.47 -9.07 -20.46
C PRO A 167 -9.35 -8.08 -20.06
N PRO A 168 -8.46 -7.64 -20.97
CA PRO A 168 -7.44 -6.64 -20.66
C PRO A 168 -8.01 -5.39 -19.98
N LEU A 169 -7.17 -4.69 -19.21
CA LEU A 169 -7.55 -3.35 -18.74
C LEU A 169 -7.49 -2.37 -19.90
N GLU A 170 -8.37 -1.37 -19.87
CA GLU A 170 -8.32 -0.25 -20.79
C GLU A 170 -7.07 0.60 -20.52
N ASP A 171 -6.41 1.03 -21.59
CA ASP A 171 -5.33 2.01 -21.50
C ASP A 171 -5.93 3.40 -21.69
N VAL A 172 -5.84 4.21 -20.64
CA VAL A 172 -6.45 5.55 -20.59
C VAL A 172 -5.45 6.67 -20.79
N TYR A 173 -4.15 6.36 -20.88
CA TYR A 173 -3.07 7.34 -20.94
C TYR A 173 -2.53 7.44 -22.36
N ASP A 174 -2.92 8.51 -23.04
CA ASP A 174 -2.61 8.78 -24.45
C ASP A 174 -1.50 9.84 -24.63
N ASP A 175 -1.21 10.21 -25.87
CA ASP A 175 -0.20 11.22 -26.21
C ASP A 175 -0.50 12.58 -25.56
N GLU A 176 -1.79 12.92 -25.36
CA GLU A 176 -2.19 14.17 -24.72
C GLU A 176 -1.87 14.16 -23.22
N PHE A 177 -1.90 13.00 -22.54
CA PHE A 177 -1.42 12.86 -21.17
C PHE A 177 0.07 13.22 -21.09
N VAL A 178 0.87 12.64 -21.97
CA VAL A 178 2.32 12.84 -22.03
C VAL A 178 2.67 14.30 -22.34
N LYS A 179 1.90 14.95 -23.20
CA LYS A 179 2.02 16.39 -23.48
C LYS A 179 1.64 17.26 -22.28
N GLN A 180 0.56 16.93 -21.57
CA GLN A 180 0.18 17.67 -20.35
C GLN A 180 1.24 17.60 -19.25
N LEU A 181 2.09 16.56 -19.22
CA LEU A 181 3.19 16.44 -18.26
C LEU A 181 4.31 17.47 -18.50
N GLU A 182 4.48 17.98 -19.72
CA GLU A 182 5.51 18.99 -20.06
C GLU A 182 5.40 20.23 -19.15
N ASP A 183 4.18 20.65 -18.81
CA ASP A 183 3.93 21.79 -17.91
C ASP A 183 4.40 21.54 -16.46
N PHE A 184 4.59 20.27 -16.08
CA PHE A 184 4.91 19.85 -14.72
C PHE A 184 6.36 19.43 -14.56
N ILE A 185 6.95 18.79 -15.59
CA ILE A 185 8.31 18.21 -15.56
C ILE A 185 9.38 19.18 -15.03
N PRO A 186 9.41 20.48 -15.41
CA PRO A 186 10.42 21.43 -14.89
C PRO A 186 10.40 21.64 -13.37
N TYR A 187 9.30 21.28 -12.70
CA TYR A 187 9.13 21.49 -11.27
C TYR A 187 9.39 20.24 -10.43
N LEU A 188 9.46 19.07 -11.05
CA LEU A 188 9.62 17.79 -10.38
C LEU A 188 11.04 17.63 -9.81
N ASP A 189 11.10 17.21 -8.57
CA ASP A 189 12.31 16.77 -7.90
C ASP A 189 12.47 15.24 -8.10
N GLU A 190 11.35 14.50 -8.21
CA GLU A 190 11.33 13.06 -8.49
C GLU A 190 10.08 12.60 -9.26
N VAL A 191 10.24 11.56 -10.06
CA VAL A 191 9.14 10.75 -10.60
C VAL A 191 9.32 9.28 -10.19
N LYS A 192 8.22 8.60 -9.87
CA LYS A 192 8.24 7.20 -9.42
C LYS A 192 7.38 6.33 -10.33
N PHE A 193 7.94 5.24 -10.84
CA PHE A 193 7.27 4.33 -11.76
C PHE A 193 7.02 2.98 -11.10
N TYR A 194 5.74 2.62 -11.06
CA TYR A 194 5.17 1.40 -10.49
C TYR A 194 4.20 0.78 -11.51
N GLY A 195 3.50 -0.28 -11.10
CA GLY A 195 2.48 -0.93 -11.91
C GLY A 195 3.07 -1.80 -13.02
N GLY A 196 2.48 -2.98 -13.23
CA GLY A 196 2.98 -3.92 -14.23
C GLY A 196 4.46 -4.28 -14.04
N GLU A 197 5.19 -4.33 -15.15
CA GLU A 197 6.65 -4.24 -15.20
C GLU A 197 7.02 -2.95 -15.94
N PRO A 198 7.59 -1.93 -15.28
CA PRO A 198 7.83 -0.62 -15.88
C PRO A 198 8.61 -0.66 -17.20
N PHE A 199 9.60 -1.53 -17.33
CA PHE A 199 10.37 -1.63 -18.58
C PHE A 199 9.61 -2.29 -19.74
N LEU A 200 8.39 -2.78 -19.52
CA LEU A 200 7.49 -3.26 -20.57
C LEU A 200 6.39 -2.26 -20.97
N ILE A 201 6.26 -1.14 -20.25
CA ILE A 201 5.18 -0.15 -20.45
C ILE A 201 5.64 0.91 -21.46
N PRO A 202 5.06 1.00 -22.67
CA PRO A 202 5.55 1.90 -23.72
C PRO A 202 5.54 3.38 -23.33
N VAL A 203 4.44 3.87 -22.77
CA VAL A 203 4.27 5.28 -22.39
C VAL A 203 5.32 5.76 -21.38
N TYR A 204 5.87 4.87 -20.55
CA TYR A 204 6.94 5.25 -19.61
C TYR A 204 8.21 5.70 -20.30
N TYR A 205 8.55 5.10 -21.45
CA TYR A 205 9.73 5.51 -22.22
C TYR A 205 9.58 6.93 -22.78
N GLU A 206 8.38 7.30 -23.22
CA GLU A 206 8.09 8.65 -23.72
C GLU A 206 8.20 9.68 -22.59
N ILE A 207 7.67 9.34 -21.40
CA ILE A 207 7.82 10.17 -20.20
C ILE A 207 9.30 10.30 -19.80
N TRP A 208 10.07 9.20 -19.80
CA TRP A 208 11.49 9.23 -19.47
C TRP A 208 12.31 10.07 -20.44
N ASP A 209 12.03 9.98 -21.74
CA ASP A 209 12.72 10.78 -22.77
C ASP A 209 12.43 12.29 -22.59
N LYS A 210 11.18 12.65 -22.25
CA LYS A 210 10.82 14.04 -21.89
C LYS A 210 11.56 14.51 -20.65
N ILE A 211 11.55 13.73 -19.58
CA ILE A 211 12.22 14.09 -18.32
C ILE A 211 13.73 14.24 -18.53
N ALA A 212 14.37 13.33 -19.26
CA ALA A 212 15.79 13.40 -19.56
C ALA A 212 16.15 14.66 -20.38
N THR A 213 15.22 15.17 -21.19
CA THR A 213 15.44 16.37 -22.02
C THR A 213 15.13 17.66 -21.25
N GLU A 214 14.00 17.73 -20.55
CA GLU A 214 13.47 18.96 -19.96
C GLU A 214 13.90 19.17 -18.50
N ASN A 215 14.17 18.09 -17.76
CA ASN A 215 14.63 18.14 -16.37
C ASN A 215 15.60 16.98 -16.06
N PRO A 216 16.83 17.00 -16.62
CA PRO A 216 17.79 15.89 -16.52
C PRO A 216 18.23 15.55 -15.08
N ASN A 217 18.03 16.47 -14.14
CA ASN A 217 18.35 16.25 -12.72
C ASN A 217 17.22 15.57 -11.94
N CYS A 218 16.00 15.52 -12.49
CA CYS A 218 14.86 14.86 -11.85
C CYS A 218 15.19 13.39 -11.57
N ARG A 219 15.00 12.96 -10.32
CA ARG A 219 15.19 11.55 -9.94
C ARG A 219 14.14 10.69 -10.63
N ILE A 220 14.55 9.66 -11.36
CA ILE A 220 13.67 8.68 -11.98
C ILE A 220 13.72 7.38 -11.19
N SER A 221 12.77 7.19 -10.28
CA SER A 221 12.71 6.00 -9.43
C SER A 221 11.87 4.90 -10.06
N VAL A 222 12.43 3.70 -10.24
CA VAL A 222 11.75 2.58 -10.91
C VAL A 222 11.74 1.34 -10.02
N GLN A 223 10.54 0.78 -9.78
CA GLN A 223 10.37 -0.55 -9.19
C GLN A 223 10.26 -1.61 -10.29
N THR A 224 11.26 -2.45 -10.47
CA THR A 224 11.27 -3.49 -11.52
C THR A 224 11.33 -4.89 -10.94
N ASN A 225 10.81 -5.87 -11.68
CA ASN A 225 11.02 -7.31 -11.44
C ASN A 225 12.33 -7.83 -12.06
N ALA A 226 13.11 -6.95 -12.71
CA ALA A 226 14.41 -7.20 -13.34
C ALA A 226 14.44 -8.29 -14.44
N THR A 227 13.29 -8.68 -14.98
CA THR A 227 13.25 -9.64 -16.10
C THR A 227 13.61 -9.01 -17.45
N THR A 228 13.47 -7.68 -17.57
CA THR A 228 13.67 -6.95 -18.83
C THR A 228 14.93 -6.11 -18.77
N LEU A 229 15.94 -6.50 -19.55
CA LEU A 229 17.13 -5.70 -19.82
C LEU A 229 17.53 -5.86 -21.30
N ASN A 230 17.16 -4.87 -22.11
CA ASN A 230 17.45 -4.82 -23.54
C ASN A 230 18.13 -3.49 -23.89
N ASN A 231 18.48 -3.29 -25.16
CA ASN A 231 19.15 -2.05 -25.59
C ASN A 231 18.31 -0.80 -25.35
N ARG A 232 16.98 -0.89 -25.40
CA ARG A 232 16.08 0.25 -25.11
C ARG A 232 16.23 0.67 -23.65
N VAL A 233 16.19 -0.29 -22.71
CA VAL A 233 16.41 -0.04 -21.27
C VAL A 233 17.78 0.59 -21.04
N LYS A 234 18.84 0.01 -21.62
CA LYS A 234 20.22 0.53 -21.50
C LYS A 234 20.33 1.98 -21.98
N ASN A 235 19.76 2.29 -23.14
CA ASN A 235 19.77 3.65 -23.69
C ASN A 235 19.03 4.65 -22.79
N CYS A 236 17.92 4.25 -22.14
CA CYS A 236 17.22 5.13 -21.19
C CYS A 236 18.07 5.39 -19.94
N LEU A 237 18.66 4.34 -19.36
CA LEU A 237 19.55 4.46 -18.21
C LEU A 237 20.74 5.39 -18.47
N GLU A 238 21.28 5.39 -19.70
CA GLU A 238 22.38 6.29 -20.08
C GLU A 238 21.97 7.77 -20.09
N LYS A 239 20.73 8.07 -20.48
CA LYS A 239 20.21 9.43 -20.66
C LYS A 239 19.60 10.03 -19.39
N GLY A 240 18.96 9.21 -18.56
CA GLY A 240 18.21 9.66 -17.39
C GLY A 240 18.93 9.42 -16.06
N ASN A 241 18.48 10.13 -15.02
CA ASN A 241 18.95 9.94 -13.65
C ASN A 241 18.15 8.83 -12.94
N PHE A 242 18.43 7.56 -13.28
CA PHE A 242 17.65 6.43 -12.77
C PHE A 242 18.11 5.92 -11.40
N HIS A 243 17.13 5.71 -10.53
CA HIS A 243 17.25 5.12 -9.21
C HIS A 243 16.41 3.84 -9.20
N LEU A 244 17.01 2.70 -8.86
CA LEU A 244 16.42 1.40 -9.12
C LEU A 244 16.13 0.64 -7.84
N ASN A 245 14.95 0.04 -7.75
CA ASN A 245 14.61 -0.88 -6.68
C ASN A 245 14.13 -2.20 -7.29
N ILE A 246 14.85 -3.28 -6.99
CA ILE A 246 14.65 -4.58 -7.61
C ILE A 246 13.75 -5.44 -6.73
N SER A 247 12.70 -6.00 -7.32
CA SER A 247 11.77 -6.89 -6.63
C SER A 247 12.28 -8.33 -6.71
N LEU A 248 12.71 -8.88 -5.59
CA LEU A 248 13.32 -10.22 -5.51
C LEU A 248 12.76 -10.96 -4.28
N ASP A 249 12.14 -12.12 -4.48
CA ASP A 249 11.40 -12.82 -3.40
C ASP A 249 12.00 -14.16 -2.98
N SER A 250 13.10 -14.59 -3.59
CA SER A 250 13.89 -15.74 -3.15
C SER A 250 15.30 -15.63 -3.74
N LEU A 251 16.29 -16.09 -2.97
CA LEU A 251 17.68 -16.29 -3.41
C LEU A 251 17.93 -17.74 -3.84
N ASN A 252 17.00 -18.66 -3.53
CA ASN A 252 16.97 -19.99 -4.10
C ASN A 252 16.25 -19.99 -5.46
N LYS A 253 16.83 -20.64 -6.47
CA LYS A 253 16.30 -20.70 -7.83
C LYS A 253 14.89 -21.30 -7.87
N GLU A 254 14.73 -22.51 -7.36
CA GLU A 254 13.48 -23.27 -7.46
C GLU A 254 12.34 -22.52 -6.76
N ASN A 255 12.62 -21.95 -5.59
CA ASN A 255 11.66 -21.17 -4.84
C ASN A 255 11.34 -19.83 -5.53
N PHE A 256 12.33 -19.18 -6.14
CA PHE A 256 12.14 -17.96 -6.90
C PHE A 256 11.23 -18.18 -8.12
N GLU A 257 11.52 -19.17 -8.95
CA GLU A 257 10.74 -19.44 -10.17
C GLU A 257 9.32 -19.94 -9.83
N ARG A 258 9.14 -20.56 -8.65
CA ARG A 258 7.82 -20.90 -8.12
C ARG A 258 7.03 -19.66 -7.65
N ILE A 259 7.67 -18.74 -6.92
CA ILE A 259 7.04 -17.51 -6.43
C ILE A 259 6.74 -16.55 -7.58
N ARG A 260 7.73 -16.30 -8.43
CA ARG A 260 7.71 -15.40 -9.59
C ARG A 260 7.55 -16.19 -10.88
N LYS A 261 6.40 -16.83 -11.03
CA LYS A 261 6.07 -17.64 -12.20
C LYS A 261 6.31 -16.89 -13.52
N ASN A 262 6.92 -17.58 -14.48
CA ASN A 262 7.42 -17.09 -15.78
C ASN A 262 8.74 -16.30 -15.73
N ALA A 263 9.33 -16.06 -14.55
CA ALA A 263 10.68 -15.53 -14.46
C ALA A 263 11.72 -16.65 -14.63
N ASN A 264 12.92 -16.30 -15.10
CA ASN A 264 14.10 -17.15 -15.01
C ASN A 264 15.07 -16.55 -13.99
N PHE A 265 15.46 -17.35 -12.99
CA PHE A 265 16.28 -16.87 -11.87
C PHE A 265 17.64 -16.34 -12.32
N GLU A 266 18.37 -17.11 -13.12
CA GLU A 266 19.72 -16.73 -13.55
C GLU A 266 19.71 -15.40 -14.32
N ARG A 267 18.74 -15.23 -15.22
CA ARG A 267 18.58 -13.99 -15.98
C ARG A 267 18.26 -12.80 -15.08
N VAL A 268 17.42 -12.98 -14.06
CA VAL A 268 17.10 -11.92 -13.11
C VAL A 268 18.32 -11.52 -12.28
N ILE A 269 19.12 -12.48 -11.81
CA ILE A 269 20.35 -12.22 -11.07
C ILE A 269 21.41 -11.53 -11.95
N GLU A 270 21.56 -11.96 -13.21
CA GLU A 270 22.43 -11.29 -14.20
C GLU A 270 22.02 -9.82 -14.38
N ASN A 271 20.73 -9.57 -14.62
CA ASN A 271 20.21 -8.22 -14.78
C ASN A 271 20.34 -7.38 -13.50
N LEU A 272 20.13 -7.98 -12.33
CA LEU A 272 20.31 -7.34 -11.03
C LEU A 272 21.74 -6.83 -10.89
N HIS A 273 22.75 -7.64 -11.20
CA HIS A 273 24.15 -7.22 -11.17
C HIS A 273 24.45 -6.11 -12.18
N PHE A 274 23.83 -6.13 -13.36
CA PHE A 274 23.94 -5.01 -14.31
C PHE A 274 23.36 -3.71 -13.73
N PHE A 275 22.15 -3.76 -13.14
CA PHE A 275 21.51 -2.58 -12.54
C PHE A 275 22.29 -2.05 -11.33
N HIS A 276 22.86 -2.94 -10.51
CA HIS A 276 23.75 -2.58 -9.41
C HIS A 276 25.01 -1.87 -9.91
N ALA A 277 25.69 -2.44 -10.91
CA ALA A 277 26.88 -1.83 -11.52
C ALA A 277 26.57 -0.47 -12.13
N TYR A 278 25.42 -0.32 -12.80
CA TYR A 278 24.92 0.97 -13.28
C TYR A 278 24.79 1.98 -12.13
N ALA A 279 24.07 1.63 -11.06
CA ALA A 279 23.82 2.54 -9.95
C ALA A 279 25.10 2.97 -9.24
N VAL A 280 26.05 2.04 -9.04
CA VAL A 280 27.39 2.35 -8.53
C VAL A 280 28.10 3.34 -9.46
N SER A 281 28.11 3.08 -10.78
CA SER A 281 28.79 3.95 -11.75
C SER A 281 28.20 5.36 -11.84
N LYS A 282 26.90 5.51 -11.61
CA LYS A 282 26.18 6.79 -11.65
C LYS A 282 26.01 7.43 -10.28
N SER A 283 26.44 6.77 -9.20
CA SER A 283 26.18 7.17 -7.82
C SER A 283 24.68 7.40 -7.53
N THR A 284 23.82 6.54 -8.11
CA THR A 284 22.38 6.57 -7.89
C THR A 284 21.94 5.48 -6.91
N PHE A 285 20.69 5.56 -6.46
CA PHE A 285 20.15 4.58 -5.53
C PHE A 285 19.96 3.22 -6.19
N PHE A 286 20.33 2.17 -5.48
CA PHE A 286 19.99 0.79 -5.78
C PHE A 286 19.49 0.11 -4.52
N GLY A 287 18.33 -0.54 -4.58
CA GLY A 287 17.74 -1.26 -3.45
C GLY A 287 17.10 -2.58 -3.87
N ILE A 288 16.79 -3.40 -2.87
CA ILE A 288 16.07 -4.66 -3.06
C ILE A 288 14.79 -4.64 -2.22
N SER A 289 13.70 -5.16 -2.78
CA SER A 289 12.43 -5.32 -2.10
C SER A 289 11.94 -6.75 -2.19
N THR A 290 11.50 -7.27 -1.04
CA THR A 290 11.06 -8.65 -0.87
C THR A 290 9.71 -8.65 -0.18
N CYS A 291 8.73 -9.33 -0.77
CA CYS A 291 7.45 -9.61 -0.12
C CYS A 291 7.64 -10.78 0.85
N VAL A 292 7.47 -10.55 2.14
CA VAL A 292 7.63 -11.59 3.17
C VAL A 292 6.38 -12.47 3.21
N MET A 293 6.56 -13.78 2.99
CA MET A 293 5.49 -14.75 2.82
C MET A 293 5.83 -16.09 3.47
N LYS A 294 4.82 -16.97 3.57
CA LYS A 294 4.99 -18.37 4.02
C LYS A 294 6.07 -19.11 3.25
N GLU A 295 6.26 -18.74 1.98
CA GLU A 295 7.16 -19.36 1.04
C GLU A 295 8.65 -19.02 1.21
N ASN A 296 8.98 -17.87 1.80
CA ASN A 296 10.34 -17.33 1.77
C ASN A 296 10.83 -16.78 3.11
N TRP A 297 10.05 -16.87 4.18
CA TRP A 297 10.41 -16.29 5.47
C TRP A 297 11.76 -16.81 6.01
N ARG A 298 12.15 -18.05 5.66
CA ARG A 298 13.45 -18.62 6.05
C ARG A 298 14.64 -17.96 5.36
N GLU A 299 14.42 -17.29 4.24
CA GLU A 299 15.46 -16.65 3.45
C GLU A 299 15.77 -15.21 3.90
N LEU A 300 14.97 -14.62 4.80
CA LEU A 300 15.18 -13.24 5.28
C LEU A 300 16.62 -12.99 5.78
N PRO A 301 17.26 -13.89 6.56
CA PRO A 301 18.65 -13.70 6.96
C PRO A 301 19.62 -13.71 5.78
N ALA A 302 19.41 -14.63 4.81
CA ALA A 302 20.22 -14.71 3.61
C ALA A 302 20.09 -13.45 2.75
N PHE A 303 18.89 -12.89 2.67
CA PHE A 303 18.63 -11.60 2.03
C PHE A 303 19.39 -10.44 2.67
N ILE A 304 19.46 -10.39 4.01
CA ILE A 304 20.27 -9.38 4.72
C ILE A 304 21.74 -9.52 4.35
N HIS A 305 22.28 -10.74 4.37
CA HIS A 305 23.69 -10.96 4.01
C HIS A 305 23.97 -10.58 2.55
N PHE A 306 23.11 -11.00 1.62
CA PHE A 306 23.22 -10.68 0.20
C PHE A 306 23.20 -9.15 -0.05
N CYS A 307 22.26 -8.44 0.56
CA CYS A 307 22.14 -6.99 0.38
C CYS A 307 23.28 -6.21 1.05
N ASN A 308 23.78 -6.70 2.20
CA ASN A 308 24.97 -6.13 2.84
C ASN A 308 26.22 -6.27 1.97
N GLN A 309 26.39 -7.39 1.26
CA GLN A 309 27.50 -7.60 0.33
C GLN A 309 27.44 -6.66 -0.88
N LEU A 310 26.23 -6.34 -1.34
CA LEU A 310 26.02 -5.38 -2.43
C LEU A 310 26.08 -3.91 -1.97
N GLU A 311 26.22 -3.66 -0.67
CA GLU A 311 26.03 -2.33 -0.05
C GLU A 311 24.68 -1.70 -0.45
N ALA A 312 23.63 -2.53 -0.54
CA ALA A 312 22.28 -2.12 -0.93
C ALA A 312 21.30 -2.22 0.26
N PRO A 313 20.39 -1.23 0.44
CA PRO A 313 19.29 -1.37 1.37
C PRO A 313 18.27 -2.43 0.91
N ILE A 314 17.75 -3.21 1.86
CA ILE A 314 16.63 -4.12 1.64
C ILE A 314 15.36 -3.66 2.36
N TYR A 315 14.22 -3.81 1.68
CA TYR A 315 12.90 -3.53 2.24
C TYR A 315 12.05 -4.80 2.24
N PHE A 316 11.63 -5.19 3.44
CA PHE A 316 10.66 -6.27 3.63
C PHE A 316 9.24 -5.70 3.60
N HIS A 317 8.47 -6.10 2.60
CA HIS A 317 7.08 -5.71 2.43
C HIS A 317 6.15 -6.76 3.01
N THR A 318 5.19 -6.31 3.79
CA THR A 318 4.15 -7.17 4.36
C THR A 318 3.14 -7.57 3.28
N VAL A 319 2.95 -8.87 3.10
CA VAL A 319 1.84 -9.39 2.29
C VAL A 319 0.60 -9.45 3.17
N TYR A 320 -0.40 -8.62 2.85
CA TYR A 320 -1.71 -8.69 3.48
C TYR A 320 -2.64 -9.62 2.70
N PHE A 321 -2.61 -9.52 1.37
CA PHE A 321 -3.38 -10.38 0.48
C PHE A 321 -2.48 -10.86 -0.67
N PRO A 322 -2.71 -12.08 -1.19
CA PRO A 322 -3.69 -13.07 -0.73
C PRO A 322 -3.33 -13.66 0.65
N SER A 323 -4.34 -13.84 1.52
CA SER A 323 -4.12 -14.25 2.93
C SER A 323 -3.44 -15.62 3.04
N GLN A 324 -3.69 -16.52 2.09
CA GLN A 324 -3.09 -17.86 2.11
C GLN A 324 -1.55 -17.83 1.98
N ARG A 325 -0.97 -16.72 1.54
CA ARG A 325 0.49 -16.51 1.42
C ARG A 325 1.05 -15.67 2.57
N ALA A 326 0.18 -15.00 3.31
CA ALA A 326 0.57 -14.05 4.34
C ALA A 326 0.95 -14.75 5.65
N LEU A 327 1.96 -14.23 6.34
CA LEU A 327 2.38 -14.75 7.64
C LEU A 327 1.35 -14.49 8.74
N TRP A 328 0.62 -13.38 8.69
CA TRP A 328 -0.41 -13.07 9.70
C TRP A 328 -1.56 -14.08 9.74
N ASN A 329 -1.71 -14.89 8.68
CA ASN A 329 -2.70 -15.95 8.56
C ASN A 329 -2.08 -17.34 8.84
N LEU A 330 -1.15 -17.41 9.78
CA LEU A 330 -0.59 -18.65 10.32
C LEU A 330 -1.08 -18.85 11.75
N ASP A 331 -1.10 -20.10 12.22
CA ASP A 331 -1.45 -20.38 13.60
C ASP A 331 -0.31 -19.99 14.58
N SER A 332 -0.60 -20.02 15.89
CA SER A 332 0.41 -19.63 16.89
C SER A 332 1.64 -20.52 16.87
N ARG A 333 1.50 -21.81 16.54
CA ARG A 333 2.62 -22.76 16.50
C ARG A 333 3.55 -22.41 15.34
N GLU A 334 3.01 -22.19 14.15
CA GLU A 334 3.76 -21.79 12.96
C GLU A 334 4.44 -20.43 13.18
N LEU A 335 3.74 -19.45 13.76
CA LEU A 335 4.31 -18.13 14.07
C LEU A 335 5.41 -18.19 15.13
N ASN A 336 5.27 -19.06 16.15
CA ASN A 336 6.32 -19.32 17.13
C ASN A 336 7.57 -19.90 16.47
N GLU A 337 7.42 -20.89 15.59
CA GLU A 337 8.55 -21.45 14.83
C GLU A 337 9.30 -20.37 14.02
N ILE A 338 8.54 -19.53 13.31
CA ILE A 338 9.11 -18.44 12.51
C ILE A 338 9.86 -17.46 13.41
N HIS A 339 9.20 -17.00 14.47
CA HIS A 339 9.79 -16.05 15.42
C HIS A 339 11.08 -16.61 16.04
N ASP A 340 11.07 -17.85 16.51
CA ASP A 340 12.22 -18.47 17.16
C ASP A 340 13.41 -18.60 16.20
N PHE A 341 13.17 -19.03 14.97
CA PHE A 341 14.23 -19.08 13.95
C PHE A 341 14.81 -17.70 13.62
N LEU A 342 13.96 -16.68 13.44
CA LEU A 342 14.40 -15.33 13.04
C LEU A 342 15.04 -14.57 14.21
N SER A 343 14.55 -14.75 15.43
CA SER A 343 15.08 -14.08 16.62
C SER A 343 16.52 -14.49 16.98
N GLN A 344 16.96 -15.67 16.52
CA GLN A 344 18.33 -16.18 16.73
C GLN A 344 19.37 -15.60 15.76
N GLN A 345 18.96 -14.79 14.79
CA GLN A 345 19.85 -14.28 13.75
C GLN A 345 20.54 -12.99 14.19
N THR A 346 21.82 -12.86 13.85
CA THR A 346 22.61 -11.65 14.15
C THR A 346 23.25 -11.11 12.88
N PHE A 347 23.29 -9.78 12.75
CA PHE A 347 23.82 -9.12 11.58
C PHE A 347 24.85 -8.06 11.95
N PRO A 348 25.88 -7.84 11.11
CA PRO A 348 26.86 -6.78 11.32
C PRO A 348 26.19 -5.39 11.24
N THR A 349 26.87 -4.39 11.80
CA THR A 349 26.36 -2.99 11.88
C THR A 349 27.45 -1.96 11.60
N ASP A 350 28.49 -2.36 10.88
CA ASP A 350 29.69 -1.57 10.62
C ASP A 350 29.39 -0.40 9.67
N SER A 351 28.62 -0.66 8.61
CA SER A 351 28.20 0.37 7.64
C SER A 351 26.78 0.93 7.91
N GLU A 352 26.49 2.09 7.32
CA GLU A 352 25.14 2.68 7.40
C GLU A 352 24.08 1.76 6.78
N ILE A 353 24.42 1.10 5.67
CA ILE A 353 23.53 0.14 5.01
C ILE A 353 23.28 -1.08 5.89
N GLN A 354 24.32 -1.63 6.52
CA GLN A 354 24.16 -2.74 7.45
C GLN A 354 23.23 -2.39 8.63
N ARG A 355 23.37 -1.18 9.20
CA ARG A 355 22.46 -0.68 10.23
C ARG A 355 21.02 -0.56 9.73
N LYS A 356 20.80 0.02 8.54
CA LYS A 356 19.46 0.13 7.93
C LYS A 356 18.83 -1.24 7.68
N ASN A 357 19.60 -2.17 7.12
CA ASN A 357 19.13 -3.53 6.83
C ASN A 357 18.75 -4.27 8.12
N LYS A 358 19.57 -4.17 9.16
CA LYS A 358 19.23 -4.71 10.49
C LYS A 358 17.94 -4.11 11.04
N ILE A 359 17.76 -2.80 10.96
CA ILE A 359 16.51 -2.14 11.39
C ILE A 359 15.30 -2.66 10.60
N HIS A 360 15.41 -2.84 9.28
CA HIS A 360 14.32 -3.41 8.48
C HIS A 360 13.98 -4.85 8.88
N TYR A 361 15.00 -5.65 9.21
CA TYR A 361 14.82 -6.99 9.74
C TYR A 361 14.11 -6.99 11.10
N GLU A 362 14.59 -6.19 12.06
CA GLU A 362 14.02 -6.08 13.41
C GLU A 362 12.57 -5.58 13.39
N ASN A 363 12.25 -4.63 12.50
CA ASN A 363 10.87 -4.18 12.29
C ASN A 363 9.95 -5.32 11.80
N THR A 364 10.48 -6.20 10.94
CA THR A 364 9.74 -7.37 10.44
C THR A 364 9.54 -8.40 11.55
N LEU A 365 10.59 -8.67 12.34
CA LEU A 365 10.52 -9.57 13.49
C LEU A 365 9.50 -9.08 14.53
N SER A 366 9.50 -7.78 14.85
CA SER A 366 8.53 -7.17 15.78
C SER A 366 7.09 -7.29 15.26
N LEU A 367 6.87 -7.20 13.95
CA LEU A 367 5.55 -7.42 13.36
C LEU A 367 5.11 -8.88 13.49
N ILE A 368 6.02 -9.84 13.27
CA ILE A 368 5.75 -11.27 13.44
C ILE A 368 5.46 -11.60 14.91
N GLU A 369 6.21 -11.03 15.86
CA GLU A 369 5.94 -11.17 17.30
C GLU A 369 4.53 -10.69 17.67
N LYS A 370 4.08 -9.56 17.10
CA LYS A 370 2.71 -9.08 17.31
C LYS A 370 1.66 -10.06 16.79
N TRP A 371 1.84 -10.60 15.58
CA TRP A 371 0.92 -11.60 15.05
C TRP A 371 0.93 -12.89 15.87
N LYS A 372 2.10 -13.31 16.36
CA LYS A 372 2.27 -14.47 17.24
C LYS A 372 1.44 -14.33 18.52
N LEU A 373 1.58 -13.20 19.23
CA LEU A 373 0.80 -12.92 20.45
C LEU A 373 -0.71 -12.85 20.16
N GLN A 374 -1.09 -12.29 19.01
CA GLN A 374 -2.49 -12.27 18.57
C GLN A 374 -3.03 -13.68 18.30
N ALA A 375 -2.25 -14.53 17.63
CA ALA A 375 -2.61 -15.92 17.34
C ALA A 375 -2.69 -16.77 18.62
N GLU A 376 -1.78 -16.60 19.58
CA GLU A 376 -1.83 -17.29 20.87
C GLU A 376 -3.11 -16.93 21.66
N THR A 377 -3.49 -15.65 21.66
CA THR A 377 -4.73 -15.19 22.28
C THR A 377 -5.96 -15.81 21.60
N LEU A 378 -5.92 -15.93 20.27
CA LEU A 378 -6.98 -16.54 19.47
C LEU A 378 -7.11 -18.04 19.72
N ASP A 379 -6.00 -18.77 19.73
CA ASP A 379 -6.00 -20.23 19.94
C ASP A 379 -6.57 -20.59 21.31
N GLN A 380 -6.19 -19.84 22.36
CA GLN A 380 -6.77 -19.99 23.71
C GLN A 380 -8.29 -19.73 23.74
N PHE A 381 -8.76 -18.79 22.92
CA PHE A 381 -10.18 -18.47 22.81
C PHE A 381 -10.96 -19.54 22.01
N PHE A 382 -10.39 -20.08 20.93
CA PHE A 382 -11.04 -21.10 20.10
C PHE A 382 -11.17 -22.46 20.81
N GLU A 383 -10.17 -22.86 21.59
CA GLU A 383 -10.26 -24.06 22.43
C GLU A 383 -11.43 -24.01 23.43
N HIS A 384 -11.88 -22.80 23.79
CA HIS A 384 -12.96 -22.59 24.76
C HIS A 384 -14.36 -22.50 24.14
N PHE A 385 -14.50 -21.98 22.91
CA PHE A 385 -15.81 -21.55 22.38
C PHE A 385 -16.28 -22.22 21.07
N VAL A 386 -15.43 -22.98 20.34
CA VAL A 386 -15.82 -23.56 19.04
C VAL A 386 -15.48 -25.07 18.97
N PRO A 387 -16.45 -25.98 19.15
CA PRO A 387 -16.20 -27.42 19.17
C PRO A 387 -15.89 -28.05 17.79
N ASN A 388 -16.08 -27.34 16.68
CA ASN A 388 -15.85 -27.87 15.33
C ASN A 388 -15.06 -26.87 14.48
N LYS A 389 -13.81 -27.23 14.15
CA LYS A 389 -12.90 -26.44 13.31
C LYS A 389 -13.29 -26.54 11.83
N GLU A 390 -14.18 -25.67 11.36
CA GLU A 390 -14.29 -25.38 9.92
C GLU A 390 -13.56 -24.06 9.59
N SER A 391 -12.61 -24.19 8.65
CA SER A 391 -11.65 -23.19 8.12
C SER A 391 -11.20 -22.06 9.08
N VAL A 392 -10.17 -22.37 9.87
CA VAL A 392 -9.43 -21.42 10.74
C VAL A 392 -9.02 -20.13 9.99
N ASP A 393 -8.72 -20.23 8.69
CA ASP A 393 -8.35 -19.10 7.83
C ASP A 393 -9.42 -18.01 7.77
N THR A 394 -10.68 -18.39 7.57
CA THR A 394 -11.80 -17.45 7.41
C THR A 394 -12.06 -16.67 8.69
N ILE A 395 -11.97 -17.37 9.81
CA ILE A 395 -12.28 -16.85 11.14
C ILE A 395 -11.16 -15.91 11.62
N HIS A 396 -9.89 -16.22 11.31
CA HIS A 396 -8.75 -15.33 11.59
C HIS A 396 -8.79 -14.03 10.78
N VAL A 397 -9.15 -14.08 9.50
CA VAL A 397 -9.32 -12.86 8.68
C VAL A 397 -10.41 -11.95 9.26
N LEU A 398 -11.55 -12.54 9.64
CA LEU A 398 -12.67 -11.80 10.20
C LEU A 398 -12.37 -11.21 11.57
N TYR A 399 -11.66 -11.96 12.42
CA TYR A 399 -11.17 -11.44 13.69
C TYR A 399 -10.21 -10.28 13.50
N PHE A 400 -9.27 -10.40 12.56
CA PHE A 400 -8.32 -9.33 12.25
C PHE A 400 -9.05 -8.06 11.76
N LEU A 401 -10.02 -8.21 10.85
CA LEU A 401 -10.86 -7.09 10.40
C LEU A 401 -11.66 -6.47 11.56
N PHE A 402 -12.15 -7.31 12.47
CA PHE A 402 -12.93 -6.90 13.62
C PHE A 402 -12.08 -6.17 14.69
N GLN A 403 -10.90 -6.70 15.04
CA GLN A 403 -9.95 -6.04 15.95
C GLN A 403 -9.52 -4.67 15.41
N ASN A 404 -9.23 -4.57 14.12
CA ASN A 404 -8.90 -3.28 13.50
C ASN A 404 -10.10 -2.31 13.51
N SER A 405 -11.33 -2.81 13.42
CA SER A 405 -12.54 -1.98 13.52
C SER A 405 -12.87 -1.52 14.95
N ILE A 406 -12.59 -2.35 15.98
CA ILE A 406 -12.73 -1.98 17.40
C ILE A 406 -11.65 -1.00 17.83
N SER A 407 -10.40 -1.24 17.43
CA SER A 407 -9.25 -0.37 17.68
C SER A 407 -9.51 1.07 17.22
N ALA A 408 -10.24 1.26 16.13
CA ALA A 408 -10.61 2.57 15.61
C ALA A 408 -11.58 3.36 16.51
N LYS A 409 -12.34 2.72 17.41
CA LYS A 409 -13.40 3.37 18.21
C LYS A 409 -13.11 3.54 19.71
N THR A 410 -12.40 2.64 20.39
CA THR A 410 -12.37 2.67 21.87
C THR A 410 -11.00 2.72 22.53
N GLY A 411 -9.89 2.57 21.79
CA GLY A 411 -8.54 2.70 22.34
C GLY A 411 -8.11 1.63 23.36
N GLN A 412 -9.02 0.82 23.88
CA GLN A 412 -8.79 -0.42 24.64
C GLN A 412 -9.98 -1.37 24.45
N ILE A 413 -9.72 -2.67 24.45
CA ILE A 413 -10.74 -3.72 24.54
C ILE A 413 -11.00 -3.91 26.04
N ASP A 414 -12.15 -3.43 26.54
CA ASP A 414 -12.64 -3.76 27.86
C ASP A 414 -13.42 -5.09 27.82
N ASN A 415 -13.88 -5.59 28.98
CA ASN A 415 -14.67 -6.82 29.07
C ASN A 415 -15.97 -6.78 28.22
N GLN A 416 -16.45 -5.58 27.83
CA GLN A 416 -17.60 -5.45 26.92
C GLN A 416 -17.20 -5.66 25.46
N GLY A 417 -15.98 -5.28 25.06
CA GLY A 417 -15.40 -5.60 23.76
C GLY A 417 -15.20 -7.11 23.57
N GLU A 418 -14.85 -7.84 24.63
CA GLU A 418 -14.73 -9.30 24.61
C GLU A 418 -16.10 -10.01 24.50
N LEU A 419 -17.11 -9.53 25.23
CA LEU A 419 -18.49 -10.01 25.06
C LEU A 419 -19.03 -9.75 23.65
N LEU A 420 -18.68 -8.59 23.08
CA LEU A 420 -19.08 -8.23 21.73
C LEU A 420 -18.39 -9.11 20.67
N LEU A 421 -17.11 -9.43 20.87
CA LEU A 421 -16.37 -10.41 20.06
C LEU A 421 -17.07 -11.77 20.09
N GLN A 422 -17.34 -12.31 21.29
CA GLN A 422 -18.04 -13.59 21.48
C GLN A 422 -19.41 -13.59 20.79
N PHE A 423 -20.16 -12.50 20.92
CA PHE A 423 -21.45 -12.34 20.25
C PHE A 423 -21.30 -12.34 18.73
N VAL A 424 -20.40 -11.52 18.17
CA VAL A 424 -20.21 -11.39 16.72
C VAL A 424 -19.75 -12.72 16.12
N PHE A 425 -18.80 -13.42 16.74
CA PHE A 425 -18.37 -14.75 16.30
C PHE A 425 -19.50 -15.76 16.26
N LYS A 426 -20.33 -15.83 17.31
CA LYS A 426 -21.49 -16.72 17.35
C LYS A 426 -22.46 -16.43 16.19
N ARG A 427 -22.69 -15.15 15.88
CA ARG A 427 -23.56 -14.74 14.77
C ARG A 427 -22.91 -14.96 13.40
N MET A 428 -21.58 -14.85 13.29
CA MET A 428 -20.85 -15.18 12.07
C MET A 428 -20.92 -16.67 11.72
N ASN A 429 -20.78 -17.56 12.71
CA ASN A 429 -20.98 -19.00 12.47
C ASN A 429 -22.40 -19.30 11.99
N GLN A 430 -23.41 -18.60 12.53
CA GLN A 430 -24.78 -18.71 12.06
C GLN A 430 -24.96 -18.17 10.64
N LEU A 431 -24.32 -17.03 10.32
CA LEU A 431 -24.31 -16.45 8.98
C LEU A 431 -23.74 -17.43 7.94
N PHE A 432 -22.62 -18.10 8.24
CA PHE A 432 -22.01 -19.07 7.35
C PHE A 432 -22.90 -20.29 7.11
N ASN A 433 -23.60 -20.78 8.13
CA ASN A 433 -24.56 -21.88 7.97
C ASN A 433 -25.79 -21.51 7.13
N LEU A 434 -26.09 -20.22 6.96
CA LEU A 434 -27.21 -19.74 6.14
C LEU A 434 -26.80 -19.47 4.68
N LEU A 435 -25.51 -19.51 4.36
CA LEU A 435 -25.01 -19.27 3.01
C LEU A 435 -25.01 -20.58 2.19
N PRO A 436 -25.18 -20.50 0.86
CA PRO A 436 -25.07 -21.69 0.01
C PRO A 436 -23.68 -22.32 0.11
N ASP A 437 -23.60 -23.65 0.20
CA ASP A 437 -22.34 -24.42 0.36
C ASP A 437 -21.25 -24.07 -0.68
N ASN A 438 -21.63 -23.57 -1.85
CA ASN A 438 -20.73 -23.21 -2.95
C ASN A 438 -20.38 -21.71 -3.02
N PHE A 439 -20.79 -20.88 -2.05
CA PHE A 439 -20.54 -19.44 -2.08
C PHE A 439 -19.13 -19.11 -1.57
N PRO A 440 -18.20 -18.61 -2.42
CA PRO A 440 -16.79 -18.49 -2.03
C PRO A 440 -16.58 -17.50 -0.89
N ILE A 441 -15.82 -17.91 0.12
CA ILE A 441 -15.55 -17.11 1.31
C ILE A 441 -14.88 -15.77 0.99
N ASP A 442 -13.93 -15.77 0.05
CA ASP A 442 -13.26 -14.54 -0.39
C ASP A 442 -14.25 -13.49 -0.94
N THR A 443 -15.33 -13.94 -1.60
CA THR A 443 -16.40 -13.07 -2.09
C THR A 443 -17.22 -12.47 -0.95
N ILE A 444 -17.49 -13.25 0.11
CA ILE A 444 -18.16 -12.75 1.32
C ILE A 444 -17.33 -11.64 1.96
N LEU A 445 -16.03 -11.86 2.12
CA LEU A 445 -15.12 -10.92 2.76
C LEU A 445 -14.97 -9.62 1.95
N ILE A 446 -14.86 -9.73 0.63
CA ILE A 446 -14.88 -8.56 -0.27
C ILE A 446 -16.18 -7.79 -0.11
N ARG A 447 -17.33 -8.48 -0.11
CA ARG A 447 -18.64 -7.83 0.02
C ARG A 447 -18.89 -7.24 1.41
N MET A 448 -18.41 -7.86 2.49
CA MET A 448 -18.47 -7.27 3.84
C MET A 448 -17.63 -6.00 3.94
N LYS A 449 -16.48 -5.96 3.25
CA LYS A 449 -15.66 -4.76 3.15
C LYS A 449 -16.34 -3.65 2.33
N GLU A 450 -16.96 -4.00 1.20
CA GLU A 450 -17.71 -3.06 0.34
C GLU A 450 -19.00 -2.55 0.99
N PHE A 451 -19.71 -3.41 1.71
CA PHE A 451 -20.92 -3.06 2.47
C PHE A 451 -20.60 -2.23 3.72
N GLY A 452 -19.34 -2.25 4.16
CA GLY A 452 -18.87 -1.58 5.36
C GLY A 452 -18.96 -2.50 6.57
N VAL A 453 -17.80 -2.86 7.12
CA VAL A 453 -17.67 -3.78 8.25
C VAL A 453 -18.55 -3.36 9.45
N ASN A 454 -18.68 -2.06 9.69
CA ASN A 454 -19.55 -1.53 10.74
C ASN A 454 -21.04 -1.84 10.52
N LEU A 455 -21.51 -1.76 9.28
CA LEU A 455 -22.91 -2.06 8.95
C LEU A 455 -23.20 -3.55 9.05
N CYS A 456 -22.24 -4.41 8.67
CA CYS A 456 -22.33 -5.85 8.94
C CYS A 456 -22.39 -6.13 10.44
N ILE A 457 -21.54 -5.50 11.24
CA ILE A 457 -21.53 -5.66 12.69
C ILE A 457 -22.84 -5.19 13.31
N ASP A 458 -23.37 -4.04 12.88
CA ASP A 458 -24.65 -3.53 13.38
C ASP A 458 -25.82 -4.42 12.97
N ALA A 459 -25.79 -5.01 11.77
CA ALA A 459 -26.78 -5.99 11.35
C ALA A 459 -26.73 -7.28 12.18
N LEU A 460 -25.53 -7.81 12.45
CA LEU A 460 -25.33 -8.98 13.31
C LEU A 460 -25.73 -8.69 14.77
N ARG A 461 -25.48 -7.47 15.28
CA ARG A 461 -25.94 -6.98 16.60
C ARG A 461 -27.44 -6.93 16.72
N ASN A 462 -28.11 -6.44 15.68
CA ASN A 462 -29.56 -6.28 15.65
C ASN A 462 -30.33 -7.53 15.23
N GLN A 463 -29.66 -8.69 15.16
CA GLN A 463 -30.25 -9.98 14.86
C GLN A 463 -30.89 -10.10 13.46
N ASN A 464 -30.28 -9.47 12.46
CA ASN A 464 -30.79 -9.41 11.10
C ASN A 464 -29.94 -10.24 10.12
N GLU A 465 -29.54 -11.46 10.49
CA GLU A 465 -28.61 -12.30 9.72
C GLU A 465 -29.18 -12.65 8.35
N GLU A 466 -30.46 -13.01 8.26
CA GLU A 466 -31.09 -13.33 6.97
C GLU A 466 -31.09 -12.13 6.01
N ILE A 467 -31.31 -10.92 6.53
CA ILE A 467 -31.23 -9.68 5.74
C ILE A 467 -29.80 -9.44 5.28
N LEU A 468 -28.83 -9.64 6.17
CA LEU A 468 -27.41 -9.52 5.84
C LEU A 468 -26.97 -10.57 4.82
N VAL A 469 -27.43 -11.82 4.93
CA VAL A 469 -27.22 -12.89 3.93
C VAL A 469 -27.77 -12.47 2.59
N ASN A 470 -29.02 -12.01 2.56
CA ASN A 470 -29.65 -11.57 1.31
C ASN A 470 -28.90 -10.40 0.66
N GLN A 471 -28.40 -9.46 1.45
CA GLN A 471 -27.57 -8.35 0.96
C GLN A 471 -26.20 -8.82 0.47
N LEU A 472 -25.55 -9.73 1.19
CA LEU A 472 -24.26 -10.32 0.80
C LEU A 472 -24.38 -11.22 -0.43
N LEU A 473 -25.53 -11.84 -0.68
CA LEU A 473 -25.82 -12.65 -1.87
C LEU A 473 -26.34 -11.83 -3.05
N SER A 474 -26.99 -10.69 -2.81
CA SER A 474 -27.54 -9.83 -3.86
C SER A 474 -26.43 -9.33 -4.79
N ASN A 475 -26.60 -9.48 -6.11
CA ASN A 475 -25.71 -8.80 -7.06
C ASN A 475 -26.03 -7.31 -6.99
N ARG A 476 -25.05 -6.48 -6.59
CA ARG A 476 -25.13 -5.04 -6.86
C ARG A 476 -24.96 -4.80 -8.35
N ASN A 477 -26.01 -5.10 -9.10
CA ASN A 477 -26.36 -4.40 -10.33
C ASN A 477 -27.69 -3.71 -10.04
N GLU A 478 -27.65 -2.62 -9.27
CA GLU A 478 -28.67 -1.58 -9.32
C GLU A 478 -28.14 -0.35 -8.56
N ASN A 479 -27.93 0.70 -9.37
CA ASN A 479 -27.45 2.07 -9.09
C ASN A 479 -25.94 2.29 -9.12
#